data_AF-A0ABD6X707-F1
#
_entry.id   AF-A0ABD6X707-F1
#
_cell.length_a   1.000
_cell.length_b   1.000
_cell.length_c   1.000
_cell.angle_alpha   90.00
_cell.angle_beta   90.00
_cell.angle_gamma   90.00
#
_symmetry.space_group_name_H-M   'P 1'
#
loop_
_entity.id
_entity.type
_entity.pdbx_description
1 polymer ?
#
loop_
_entity_poly.entity_id
_entity_poly.type
_entity_poly.pdbx_seq_one_letter_code
_entity_poly.pdbx_strand_id
1 'polypeptide(L)'
;MDIENWLSDIKSLYSKMEENQSHEIKKLELLNSKVPTAIFKQINSSQDQEVFAYWLDSCFKLHHYYNQQQNCSLSLDYLQLAYSKLQAMVSLYHHSPDLKRWILKKLDQLIVCMLEYCHNQTIIVYTNKVLI
;
A
#
# COMPACT_ATOMS: atom_id res chain seq x y z
N MET A 1 7.08 16.34 -4.08
CA MET A 1 8.41 15.68 -4.16
C MET A 1 8.61 15.26 -5.60
N ASP A 2 9.84 15.29 -6.10
CA ASP A 2 10.15 14.75 -7.42
C ASP A 2 10.31 13.21 -7.39
N ILE A 3 10.13 12.56 -8.53
CA ILE A 3 10.20 11.09 -8.68
C ILE A 3 11.56 10.54 -8.29
N GLU A 4 12.65 11.18 -8.72
CA GLU A 4 14.01 10.69 -8.45
C GLU A 4 14.33 10.75 -6.94
N ASN A 5 14.04 11.90 -6.33
CA ASN A 5 14.26 12.10 -4.90
C ASN A 5 13.42 11.14 -4.06
N TRP A 6 12.13 10.99 -4.38
CA TRP A 6 11.27 10.07 -3.64
C TRP A 6 11.75 8.62 -3.77
N LEU A 7 12.14 8.20 -4.97
CA LEU A 7 12.63 6.85 -5.23
C LEU A 7 13.96 6.56 -4.52
N SER A 8 14.86 7.54 -4.46
CA SER A 8 16.11 7.41 -3.71
C SER A 8 15.85 7.28 -2.21
N ASP A 9 14.96 8.11 -1.68
CA ASP A 9 14.60 8.11 -0.26
C ASP A 9 13.92 6.81 0.17
N ILE A 10 12.99 6.28 -0.63
CA ILE A 10 12.28 5.03 -0.28
C ILE A 10 13.23 3.84 -0.33
N LYS A 11 14.14 3.80 -1.32
CA LYS A 11 15.17 2.75 -1.41
C LYS A 11 16.13 2.81 -0.23
N SER A 12 16.59 4.01 0.13
CA SER A 12 17.45 4.21 1.31
C SER A 12 16.75 3.75 2.59
N LEU A 13 15.47 4.12 2.75
CA LEU A 13 14.68 3.72 3.91
C LEU A 13 14.50 2.20 3.98
N TYR A 14 14.15 1.55 2.87
CA TYR A 14 14.02 0.10 2.78
C TYR A 14 15.31 -0.63 3.12
N SER A 15 16.46 -0.10 2.71
CA SER A 15 17.76 -0.72 3.02
C SER A 15 18.11 -0.70 4.52
N LYS A 16 17.47 0.20 5.28
CA LYS A 16 17.69 0.38 6.72
C LYS A 16 16.60 -0.24 7.58
N MET A 17 15.50 -0.71 6.98
CA MET A 17 14.41 -1.33 7.71
C MET A 17 14.78 -2.75 8.13
N GLU A 18 15.18 -2.89 9.40
CA GLU A 18 15.11 -4.16 10.12
C GLU A 18 13.68 -4.37 10.66
N GLU A 19 13.25 -5.61 10.83
CA GLU A 19 11.94 -5.93 11.40
C GLU A 19 11.78 -5.27 12.78
N ASN A 20 10.73 -4.44 12.95
CA ASN A 20 10.25 -3.83 14.21
C ASN A 20 10.81 -2.46 14.65
N GLN A 21 11.49 -1.68 13.80
CA GLN A 21 11.92 -0.33 14.17
C GLN A 21 10.83 0.74 13.96
N SER A 22 10.20 1.20 15.04
CA SER A 22 9.11 2.20 15.03
C SER A 22 9.47 3.55 14.40
N HIS A 23 10.75 3.95 14.46
CA HIS A 23 11.23 5.19 13.85
C HIS A 23 11.23 5.14 12.32
N GLU A 24 11.66 4.01 11.74
CA GLU A 24 11.66 3.83 10.28
C GLU A 24 10.24 3.69 9.74
N ILE A 25 9.31 3.15 10.53
CA ILE A 25 7.88 3.17 10.20
C ILE A 25 7.34 4.60 10.09
N LYS A 26 7.58 5.48 11.07
CA LYS A 26 7.11 6.88 10.99
C LYS A 26 7.66 7.62 9.76
N LYS A 27 8.92 7.34 9.39
CA LYS A 27 9.49 7.86 8.13
C LYS A 27 8.78 7.29 6.91
N LEU A 28 8.46 5.99 6.92
CA LEU A 28 7.73 5.33 5.84
C LEU A 28 6.35 5.93 5.66
N GLU A 29 5.62 6.24 6.73
CA GLU A 29 4.33 6.94 6.65
C GLU A 29 4.45 8.31 6.00
N LEU A 30 5.42 9.11 6.46
CA LEU A 30 5.68 10.43 5.91
C LEU A 30 6.04 10.34 4.43
N LEU A 31 6.88 9.39 4.05
CA LEU A 31 7.32 9.23 2.67
C LEU A 31 6.18 8.70 1.78
N ASN A 32 5.38 7.75 2.26
CA ASN A 32 4.19 7.24 1.59
C ASN A 32 3.18 8.36 1.31
N SER A 33 3.01 9.31 2.23
CA SER A 33 2.14 10.49 2.03
C SER A 33 2.67 11.50 1.01
N LYS A 34 3.98 11.48 0.74
CA LYS A 34 4.68 12.43 -0.15
C LYS A 34 4.96 11.88 -1.55
N VAL A 35 4.43 10.70 -1.86
CA VAL A 35 4.60 10.06 -3.17
C VAL A 35 4.18 11.04 -4.30
N PRO A 36 4.99 11.19 -5.37
CA PRO A 36 4.67 12.09 -6.47
C PRO A 36 3.36 11.70 -7.14
N THR A 37 2.36 12.59 -7.11
CA THR A 37 1.02 12.30 -7.66
C THR A 37 1.00 12.01 -9.16
N ALA A 38 2.07 12.35 -9.90
CA ALA A 38 2.20 12.09 -11.32
C ALA A 38 2.05 10.60 -11.66
N ILE A 39 2.57 9.70 -10.82
CA ILE A 39 2.51 8.24 -11.04
C ILE A 39 1.07 7.70 -11.05
N PHE A 40 0.13 8.38 -10.38
CA PHE A 40 -1.28 8.00 -10.36
C PHE A 40 -2.06 8.59 -11.55
N LYS A 41 -1.49 9.56 -12.27
CA LYS A 41 -2.13 10.11 -13.47
C LYS A 41 -1.70 9.33 -14.69
N GLN A 42 -0.43 8.96 -14.77
CA GLN A 42 0.13 8.25 -15.91
C GLN A 42 1.41 7.52 -15.51
N ILE A 43 1.61 6.35 -16.09
CA ILE A 43 2.83 5.55 -15.97
C ILE A 43 3.47 5.55 -17.35
N ASN A 44 4.56 6.30 -17.51
CA ASN A 44 5.22 6.54 -18.80
C ASN A 44 6.54 5.79 -18.95
N SER A 45 7.14 5.40 -17.82
CA SER A 45 8.48 4.82 -17.77
C SER A 45 8.54 3.62 -16.83
N SER A 46 9.60 2.83 -16.97
CA SER A 46 9.95 1.80 -15.98
C SER A 46 10.18 2.39 -14.59
N GLN A 47 10.69 3.63 -14.51
CA GLN A 47 10.89 4.34 -13.25
C GLN A 47 9.55 4.64 -12.55
N ASP A 48 8.53 5.07 -13.30
CA ASP A 48 7.19 5.29 -12.74
C ASP A 48 6.59 3.99 -12.19
N GLN A 49 6.79 2.88 -12.91
CA GLN A 49 6.37 1.55 -12.47
C GLN A 49 7.08 1.13 -11.19
N GLU A 50 8.38 1.40 -11.09
CA GLU A 50 9.18 1.10 -9.91
C GLU A 50 8.71 1.93 -8.70
N VAL A 51 8.51 3.23 -8.89
CA VAL A 51 7.99 4.14 -7.86
C VAL A 51 6.62 3.68 -7.37
N PHE A 52 5.73 3.33 -8.29
CA PHE A 52 4.42 2.78 -7.96
C PHE A 52 4.53 1.46 -7.18
N ALA A 53 5.44 0.56 -7.59
CA ALA A 53 5.65 -0.71 -6.91
C ALA A 53 6.14 -0.51 -5.47
N TYR A 54 7.11 0.38 -5.25
CA TYR A 54 7.57 0.74 -3.90
C TYR A 54 6.47 1.37 -3.05
N TRP A 55 5.66 2.25 -3.63
CA TRP A 55 4.55 2.88 -2.91
C TRP A 55 3.46 1.87 -2.52
N LEU A 56 3.13 0.94 -3.42
CA LEU A 56 2.14 -0.08 -3.13
C LEU A 56 2.67 -1.04 -2.05
N ASP A 57 3.94 -1.45 -2.14
CA ASP A 57 4.59 -2.26 -1.13
C ASP A 57 4.65 -1.55 0.23
N SER A 58 4.91 -0.23 0.26
CA SER A 58 4.91 0.52 1.52
C SER A 58 3.54 0.54 2.18
N CYS A 59 2.45 0.59 1.40
CA CYS A 59 1.10 0.44 1.96
C CYS A 59 0.91 -0.93 2.63
N PHE A 60 1.39 -2.03 2.02
CA PHE A 60 1.34 -3.36 2.63
C PHE A 60 2.22 -3.50 3.87
N LYS A 61 3.43 -2.92 3.86
CA LYS A 61 4.31 -2.91 5.05
C LYS A 61 3.68 -2.15 6.21
N LEU A 62 3.11 -0.97 5.96
CA LEU A 62 2.42 -0.18 6.99
C LEU A 62 1.17 -0.92 7.51
N HIS A 63 0.38 -1.52 6.61
CA HIS A 63 -0.71 -2.41 6.98
C HIS A 63 -0.25 -3.53 7.93
N HIS A 64 0.82 -4.25 7.57
CA HIS A 64 1.35 -5.37 8.35
C HIS A 64 1.84 -4.91 9.72
N TYR A 65 2.60 -3.82 9.77
CA TYR A 65 3.08 -3.24 11.02
C TYR A 65 1.92 -2.88 11.96
N TYR A 66 0.93 -2.14 11.47
CA TYR A 66 -0.20 -1.74 12.31
C TYR A 66 -1.10 -2.90 12.72
N ASN A 67 -1.19 -3.94 11.89
CA ASN A 67 -1.86 -5.17 12.27
C ASN A 67 -1.16 -5.86 13.45
N GLN A 68 0.18 -5.95 13.42
CA GLN A 68 0.96 -6.50 14.54
C GLN A 68 0.80 -5.69 15.82
N GLN A 69 0.64 -4.37 15.71
CA GLN A 69 0.36 -3.48 16.84
C GLN A 69 -1.12 -3.50 17.30
N GLN A 70 -1.95 -4.39 16.73
CA GLN A 70 -3.40 -4.47 16.99
C GLN A 70 -4.16 -3.16 16.69
N ASN A 71 -3.59 -2.29 15.87
CA ASN A 71 -4.24 -1.07 15.39
C ASN A 71 -4.99 -1.37 14.08
N CYS A 72 -6.15 -2.02 14.20
CA CYS A 72 -6.90 -2.50 13.05
C CYS A 72 -7.41 -1.38 12.15
N SER A 73 -7.76 -0.20 12.69
CA SER A 73 -8.22 0.92 11.89
C SER A 73 -7.12 1.41 10.96
N LEU A 74 -5.95 1.72 11.52
CA LEU A 74 -4.85 2.27 10.73
C LEU A 74 -4.26 1.24 9.76
N SER A 75 -4.26 -0.03 10.16
CA SER A 75 -3.91 -1.16 9.29
C SER A 75 -4.82 -1.23 8.06
N LEU A 76 -6.14 -1.09 8.25
CA LEU A 76 -7.11 -1.11 7.14
C LEU A 76 -7.03 0.16 6.30
N ASP A 77 -6.77 1.32 6.90
CA ASP A 77 -6.65 2.60 6.20
C ASP A 77 -5.58 2.55 5.09
N TYR A 78 -4.45 1.87 5.33
CA TYR A 78 -3.41 1.72 4.30
C TYR A 78 -3.82 0.82 3.13
N LEU A 79 -4.60 -0.24 3.39
CA LEU A 79 -5.17 -1.05 2.32
C LEU A 79 -6.22 -0.26 1.52
N GLN A 80 -7.08 0.49 2.20
CA GLN A 80 -8.09 1.34 1.56
C GLN A 80 -7.47 2.49 0.77
N LEU A 81 -6.38 3.08 1.26
CA LEU A 81 -5.60 4.06 0.54
C LEU A 81 -5.10 3.50 -0.78
N ALA A 82 -4.48 2.31 -0.77
CA ALA A 82 -4.03 1.65 -1.98
C ALA A 82 -5.20 1.42 -2.95
N TYR A 83 -6.29 0.87 -2.44
CA TYR A 83 -7.47 0.54 -3.25
C TYR A 83 -8.09 1.74 -3.93
N SER A 84 -8.33 2.82 -3.18
CA SER A 84 -8.93 4.05 -3.72
C SER A 84 -8.08 4.66 -4.84
N LYS A 85 -6.75 4.64 -4.71
CA LYS A 85 -5.84 5.12 -5.75
C LYS A 85 -5.87 4.25 -6.99
N LEU A 86 -5.76 2.93 -6.84
CA LEU A 86 -5.81 2.01 -7.98
C LEU A 86 -7.17 2.07 -8.70
N GLN A 87 -8.27 2.15 -7.95
CA GLN A 87 -9.61 2.30 -8.51
C GLN A 87 -9.73 3.59 -9.33
N ALA A 88 -9.24 4.72 -8.79
CA ALA A 88 -9.22 5.98 -9.52
C ALA A 88 -8.36 5.91 -10.79
N MET A 89 -7.22 5.21 -10.74
CA MET A 89 -6.33 5.05 -11.90
C MET A 89 -7.01 4.28 -13.04
N VAL A 90 -7.67 3.15 -12.75
CA VAL A 90 -8.36 2.34 -13.78
C VAL A 90 -9.44 3.14 -14.49
N SER A 91 -10.10 4.06 -13.78
CA SER A 91 -11.15 4.92 -14.32
C SER A 91 -10.64 5.99 -15.29
N LEU A 92 -9.33 6.22 -15.40
CA LEU A 92 -8.77 7.22 -16.30
C LEU A 92 -8.96 6.81 -17.77
N TYR A 93 -9.57 7.69 -18.58
CA TYR A 93 -9.92 7.39 -19.97
C TYR A 93 -8.70 7.26 -20.87
N HIS A 94 -7.62 8.01 -20.59
CA HIS A 94 -6.40 8.07 -21.39
C HIS A 94 -5.43 6.90 -21.13
N HIS A 95 -5.72 6.03 -20.16
CA HIS A 95 -4.90 4.83 -19.92
C HIS A 95 -5.11 3.79 -21.00
N SER A 96 -4.02 3.20 -21.47
CA SER A 96 -4.08 2.10 -22.43
C SER A 96 -4.81 0.89 -21.84
N PRO A 97 -5.46 0.06 -22.67
CA PRO A 97 -6.12 -1.16 -22.20
C PRO A 97 -5.19 -2.09 -21.42
N ASP A 98 -3.92 -2.20 -21.84
CA ASP A 98 -2.92 -3.04 -21.16
C ASP A 98 -2.56 -2.50 -19.77
N LEU A 99 -2.40 -1.18 -19.63
CA LEU A 99 -2.17 -0.55 -18.33
C LEU A 99 -3.37 -0.77 -17.41
N LYS A 100 -4.60 -0.59 -17.90
CA LYS A 100 -5.82 -0.86 -17.12
C LYS A 100 -5.88 -2.31 -16.66
N ARG A 101 -5.59 -3.28 -17.53
CA ARG A 101 -5.51 -4.70 -17.17
C ARG A 101 -4.45 -4.97 -16.10
N TRP A 102 -3.30 -4.32 -16.20
CA TRP A 102 -2.24 -4.43 -15.21
C TRP A 102 -2.68 -3.89 -13.84
N ILE A 103 -3.32 -2.72 -13.79
CA ILE A 103 -3.84 -2.14 -12.53
C ILE A 103 -4.98 -3.01 -11.96
N LEU A 104 -5.89 -3.51 -12.80
CA LEU A 104 -6.98 -4.40 -12.38
C LEU A 104 -6.44 -5.67 -11.70
N LYS A 105 -5.38 -6.29 -12.25
CA LYS A 105 -4.74 -7.44 -11.59
C LYS A 105 -4.21 -7.10 -10.19
N LYS A 106 -3.73 -5.88 -9.97
CA LYS A 106 -3.29 -5.41 -8.64
C LYS A 106 -4.48 -5.14 -7.72
N LEU A 107 -5.59 -4.62 -8.24
CA LEU A 107 -6.84 -4.48 -7.49
C LEU A 107 -7.39 -5.82 -7.03
N ASP A 108 -7.41 -6.83 -7.90
CA ASP A 108 -7.89 -8.18 -7.55
C ASP A 108 -7.08 -8.76 -6.38
N GLN A 109 -5.74 -8.65 -6.45
CA GLN A 109 -4.84 -9.07 -5.37
C GLN A 109 -5.12 -8.31 -4.06
N LEU A 110 -5.35 -7.00 -4.14
CA LEU A 110 -5.62 -6.18 -2.98
C LEU A 110 -6.99 -6.48 -2.35
N ILE A 111 -8.02 -6.74 -3.16
CA ILE A 111 -9.35 -7.13 -2.69
C ILE A 111 -9.28 -8.46 -1.93
N VAL A 112 -8.57 -9.46 -2.48
CA VAL A 112 -8.35 -10.74 -1.80
C VAL A 112 -7.67 -10.52 -0.45
N CYS A 113 -6.60 -9.72 -0.41
CA CYS A 113 -5.90 -9.39 0.83
C CYS A 113 -6.83 -8.73 1.88
N MET A 114 -7.68 -7.78 1.46
CA MET A 114 -8.65 -7.16 2.37
C MET A 114 -9.69 -8.16 2.89
N LEU A 115 -10.19 -9.06 2.03
CA LEU A 115 -11.18 -10.06 2.43
C LEU A 115 -10.59 -11.06 3.42
N GLU A 116 -9.38 -11.55 3.17
CA GLU A 116 -8.63 -12.41 4.09
C GLU A 116 -8.40 -11.74 5.43
N TYR A 117 -8.03 -10.46 5.41
CA TYR A 117 -7.88 -9.66 6.63
C TYR A 117 -9.19 -9.59 7.42
N CYS A 118 -10.29 -9.17 6.78
CA CYS A 118 -11.61 -9.08 7.43
C CYS A 118 -12.09 -10.43 7.98
N HIS A 119 -11.86 -11.52 7.24
CA HIS A 119 -12.20 -12.86 7.68
C HIS A 119 -11.41 -13.26 8.93
N ASN A 120 -10.10 -13.02 8.95
CA ASN A 120 -9.24 -13.33 10.10
C ASN A 120 -9.63 -12.51 11.34
N GLN A 121 -9.96 -11.22 11.17
CA GLN A 121 -10.46 -10.39 12.27
C GLN A 121 -11.78 -10.92 12.83
N THR A 122 -12.67 -11.38 11.95
CA THR A 122 -13.97 -11.96 12.34
C THR A 122 -13.78 -13.22 13.19
N ILE A 123 -12.88 -14.13 12.80
CA ILE A 123 -12.55 -15.34 13.56
C ILE A 123 -12.02 -14.99 14.96
N ILE A 124 -11.09 -14.04 15.07
CA ILE A 124 -10.48 -13.62 16.36
C ILE A 124 -11.55 -13.09 17.33
N VAL A 125 -12.54 -12.33 16.83
CA VAL A 125 -13.64 -11.83 17.66
C VAL A 125 -14.50 -12.98 18.21
N TYR A 126 -14.72 -14.03 17.43
CA TYR A 126 -15.50 -15.18 17.89
C TYR A 126 -14.74 -16.06 18.89
N THR A 127 -13.44 -16.33 18.68
CA THR A 127 -12.64 -17.08 19.67
C THR A 127 -12.51 -16.35 21.01
N ASN A 128 -12.36 -15.02 20.99
CA ASN A 128 -12.32 -14.23 22.23
C ASN A 128 -13.67 -14.17 22.97
N LYS A 129 -14.81 -14.34 22.26
CA LYS A 129 -16.13 -14.42 22.89
C LYS A 129 -16.46 -15.78 23.50
N VAL A 130 -15.79 -16.85 23.07
CA VAL A 130 -16.01 -18.21 23.59
C VAL A 130 -15.19 -18.48 24.86
N LEU A 131 -14.22 -17.62 25.18
CA LEU A 131 -13.33 -17.73 26.34
C LEU A 131 -13.70 -16.80 27.52
N ILE A 132 -14.87 -16.17 27.49
CA ILE A 132 -15.45 -15.35 28.58
C ILE A 132 -16.77 -15.99 29.01
#